data_AF-A0A7C9VDT6-F1
#
_entry.id   AF-A0A7C9VDT6-F1
#
_cell.length_a   1.000
_cell.length_b   1.000
_cell.length_c   1.000
_cell.angle_alpha   90.00
_cell.angle_beta   90.00
_cell.angle_gamma   90.00
#
_symmetry.space_group_name_H-M   'P 1'
#
loop_
_entity.id
_entity.type
_entity.pdbx_description
1 polymer ?
#
loop_
_entity_poly.entity_id
_entity_poly.type
_entity_poly.pdbx_seq_one_letter_code
_entity_poly.pdbx_strand_id
1 'polypeptide(L)'
;MPPPRPEGVRQFQRLFREAAGLNLDKADLKRYEEFIDHRIYRLLLRAEANAKAGSDVLIEPWDLPITAGLQECIEQFRKMDETIELAPILDR
;
A
#
# COMPACT_ATOMS: atom_id res chain seq x y z
N MET A 1 -8.53 1.12 17.86
CA MET A 1 -7.60 0.46 16.92
C MET A 1 -8.36 -0.71 16.31
N PRO A 2 -8.63 -0.71 15.00
CA PRO A 2 -9.29 -1.85 14.37
C PRO A 2 -8.41 -3.11 14.51
N PRO A 3 -9.01 -4.31 14.62
CA PRO A 3 -8.26 -5.55 14.80
C PRO A 3 -7.37 -5.88 13.58
N PRO A 4 -6.21 -6.53 13.78
CA PRO A 4 -5.38 -7.01 12.68
C PRO A 4 -6.13 -8.07 11.87
N ARG A 5 -5.91 -8.06 10.55
CA ARG A 5 -6.69 -8.80 9.54
C ARG A 5 -6.75 -10.31 9.86
N PRO A 6 -7.94 -10.93 9.97
CA PRO A 6 -8.07 -12.40 9.92
C PRO A 6 -7.87 -12.94 8.50
N GLU A 7 -8.34 -12.19 7.50
CA GLU A 7 -8.29 -12.51 6.08
C GLU A 7 -7.33 -11.52 5.40
N GLY A 8 -6.18 -12.04 4.96
CA GLY A 8 -5.06 -11.23 4.45
C GLY A 8 -3.70 -11.75 4.90
N VAL A 9 -3.59 -12.32 6.12
CA VAL A 9 -2.31 -12.85 6.66
C VAL A 9 -1.65 -13.82 5.69
N ARG A 10 -2.40 -14.80 5.16
CA ARG A 10 -1.87 -15.78 4.20
C ARG A 10 -1.48 -15.16 2.87
N GLN A 11 -2.23 -14.17 2.41
CA GLN A 11 -1.93 -13.46 1.16
C GLN A 11 -0.67 -12.62 1.30
N PHE A 12 -0.52 -11.88 2.40
CA PHE A 12 0.71 -11.13 2.66
C PHE A 12 1.91 -12.05 2.83
N GLN A 13 1.78 -13.17 3.55
CA GLN A 13 2.84 -14.18 3.61
C GLN A 13 3.24 -14.70 2.23
N ARG A 14 2.26 -14.92 1.33
CA ARG A 14 2.53 -15.33 -0.04
C ARG A 14 3.25 -14.23 -0.84
N LEU A 15 2.77 -12.99 -0.77
CA LEU A 15 3.39 -11.84 -1.43
C LEU A 15 4.85 -11.67 -1.02
N PHE A 16 5.15 -11.72 0.28
CA PHE A 16 6.52 -11.58 0.78
C PHE A 16 7.42 -12.75 0.38
N ARG A 17 6.85 -13.95 0.27
CA ARG A 17 7.56 -15.13 -0.22
C ARG A 17 7.85 -15.04 -1.71
N GLU A 18 6.89 -14.60 -2.51
CA GLU A 18 7.06 -14.46 -3.97
C GLU A 18 7.99 -13.28 -4.32
N ALA A 19 7.87 -12.16 -3.61
CA ALA A 19 8.68 -10.97 -3.87
C ALA A 19 10.14 -11.11 -3.41
N ALA A 20 10.40 -11.83 -2.30
CA ALA A 20 11.71 -11.81 -1.65
C ALA A 20 12.11 -13.12 -0.94
N GLY A 21 11.33 -14.19 -1.05
CA GLY A 21 11.60 -15.45 -0.35
C GLY A 21 11.43 -15.37 1.18
N LEU A 22 10.73 -14.35 1.68
CA LEU A 22 10.59 -14.09 3.11
C LEU A 22 9.40 -14.84 3.71
N ASN A 23 9.61 -15.41 4.90
CA ASN A 23 8.57 -16.07 5.69
C ASN A 23 8.23 -15.21 6.90
N LEU A 24 7.16 -14.40 6.79
CA LEU A 24 6.71 -13.53 7.86
C LEU A 24 5.87 -14.27 8.90
N ASP A 25 6.05 -13.90 10.17
CA ASP A 25 5.13 -14.29 11.24
C ASP A 25 4.02 -13.25 11.48
N LYS A 26 3.15 -13.50 12.47
CA LYS A 26 2.03 -12.58 12.77
C LYS A 26 2.49 -11.24 13.36
N ALA A 27 3.59 -11.21 14.10
CA ALA A 27 4.13 -9.99 14.68
C ALA A 27 4.75 -9.11 13.60
N ASP A 28 5.47 -9.71 12.64
CA ASP A 28 6.01 -9.03 11.47
C ASP A 28 4.90 -8.38 10.64
N LEU A 29 3.82 -9.11 10.38
CA LEU A 29 2.68 -8.60 9.61
C LEU A 29 2.02 -7.41 10.28
N LYS A 30 1.79 -7.47 11.59
CA LYS A 30 1.21 -6.34 12.33
C LYS A 30 2.08 -5.09 12.21
N ARG A 31 3.39 -5.24 12.42
CA ARG A 31 4.34 -4.13 12.30
C ARG A 31 4.41 -3.57 10.88
N TYR A 32 4.38 -4.45 9.89
CA TYR A 32 4.35 -4.07 8.48
C TYR A 32 3.09 -3.27 8.14
N GLU A 33 1.91 -3.74 8.55
CA GLU A 33 0.64 -3.05 8.32
C GLU A 33 0.66 -1.64 8.92
N GLU A 34 1.03 -1.50 10.19
CA GLU A 34 1.14 -0.20 10.85
C GLU A 34 2.11 0.73 10.11
N PHE A 35 3.24 0.20 9.63
CA PHE A 35 4.21 1.00 8.87
C PHE A 35 3.66 1.46 7.51
N ILE A 36 3.01 0.58 6.76
CA ILE A 36 2.49 0.88 5.43
C ILE A 36 1.30 1.83 5.49
N ASP A 37 0.39 1.69 6.45
CA ASP A 37 -0.74 2.59 6.61
C ASP A 37 -0.26 4.05 6.77
N HIS A 38 0.76 4.28 7.62
CA HIS A 38 1.39 5.59 7.79
C HIS A 38 2.15 6.09 6.53
N ARG A 39 2.57 5.20 5.63
CA ARG A 39 3.23 5.58 4.37
C ARG A 39 2.19 5.96 3.31
N ILE A 40 1.12 5.17 3.16
CA ILE A 40 0.01 5.46 2.24
C ILE A 40 -0.62 6.81 2.60
N TYR A 41 -0.92 7.04 3.88
CA TYR A 41 -1.47 8.31 4.35
C TYR A 41 -0.57 9.51 3.98
N ARG A 42 0.76 9.37 4.12
CA ARG A 42 1.70 10.43 3.74
C ARG A 42 1.78 10.67 2.23
N LEU A 43 1.63 9.63 1.41
CA LEU A 43 1.54 9.80 -0.05
C LEU A 43 0.30 10.62 -0.42
N LEU A 44 -0.85 10.34 0.21
CA LEU A 44 -2.09 11.07 0.00
C LEU A 44 -2.00 12.53 0.46
N LEU A 45 -1.40 12.80 1.62
CA LEU A 45 -1.17 14.18 2.08
C LEU A 45 -0.32 14.99 1.09
N ARG A 46 0.68 14.36 0.48
CA ARG A 46 1.50 15.03 -0.53
C ARG A 46 0.73 15.22 -1.83
N ALA A 47 -0.08 14.24 -2.23
CA ALA A 47 -0.93 14.34 -3.41
C ALA A 47 -1.97 15.46 -3.27
N GLU A 48 -2.59 15.60 -2.10
CA GLU A 48 -3.49 16.72 -1.80
C GLU A 48 -2.79 18.08 -1.98
N ALA A 49 -1.56 18.21 -1.47
CA ALA A 49 -0.79 19.44 -1.63
C ALA A 49 -0.43 19.74 -3.10
N ASN A 50 -0.14 18.71 -3.89
CA ASN A 50 0.15 18.83 -5.33
C ASN A 50 -1.11 19.25 -6.11
N ALA A 51 -2.25 18.58 -5.88
CA ALA A 51 -3.54 18.90 -6.50
C ALA A 51 -3.96 20.36 -6.20
N LYS A 52 -3.87 20.78 -4.93
CA LYS A 52 -4.18 22.17 -4.53
C LYS A 52 -3.29 23.20 -5.22
N ALA A 53 -2.01 22.87 -5.44
CA ALA A 53 -1.10 23.75 -6.16
C ALA A 53 -1.48 23.87 -7.66
N GLY A 54 -2.08 22.82 -8.23
CA GLY A 54 -2.67 22.80 -9.57
C GLY A 54 -4.04 23.47 -9.68
N SER A 55 -4.64 23.93 -8.57
CA SER A 55 -6.04 24.37 -8.48
C SER A 55 -7.06 23.25 -8.73
N ASP A 56 -6.65 22.00 -8.58
CA ASP A 56 -7.52 20.84 -8.69
C ASP A 56 -8.33 20.63 -7.41
N VAL A 57 -9.56 20.12 -7.58
CA VAL A 57 -10.50 19.84 -6.48
C VAL A 57 -10.47 18.37 -6.07
N LEU A 58 -9.92 17.52 -6.93
CA LEU A 58 -9.77 16.07 -6.72
C LEU A 58 -8.29 15.70 -6.76
N ILE A 59 -7.93 14.65 -6.04
CA ILE A 59 -6.60 14.04 -6.14
C ILE A 59 -6.63 13.05 -7.30
N GLU A 60 -5.74 13.26 -8.27
CA GLU A 60 -5.57 12.41 -9.44
C GLU A 60 -4.30 11.54 -9.29
N PRO A 61 -4.16 10.44 -10.07
CA PRO A 61 -3.01 9.56 -9.97
C PRO A 61 -1.65 10.25 -10.17
N TRP A 62 -1.58 11.30 -10.99
CA TRP A 62 -0.35 12.06 -11.23
C TRP A 62 0.03 13.01 -10.08
N ASP A 63 -0.90 13.29 -9.16
CA ASP A 63 -0.59 14.08 -7.97
C ASP A 63 0.18 13.26 -6.94
N LEU A 64 0.05 11.93 -6.97
CA LEU A 64 0.79 11.04 -6.09
C LEU A 64 2.30 11.15 -6.39
N PRO A 65 3.16 11.32 -5.37
CA PRO A 65 4.60 11.43 -5.54
C PRO A 65 5.25 10.05 -5.77
N ILE A 66 4.82 9.36 -6.83
CA ILE A 66 5.33 8.03 -7.21
C ILE A 66 6.63 8.21 -7.98
N THR A 67 7.75 7.84 -7.34
CA THR A 67 9.04 7.80 -8.02
C THR A 67 9.08 6.69 -9.07
N ALA A 68 9.96 6.80 -10.07
CA ALA A 68 10.14 5.76 -11.09
C ALA A 68 10.40 4.36 -10.50
N GLY A 69 11.26 4.25 -9.48
CA GLY A 69 11.51 2.96 -8.82
C GLY A 69 10.27 2.37 -8.13
N LEU A 70 9.43 3.22 -7.53
CA LEU A 70 8.16 2.76 -6.96
C LEU A 70 7.17 2.35 -8.06
N GLN A 71 7.15 3.05 -9.19
CA GLN A 71 6.35 2.66 -10.35
C GLN A 71 6.75 1.28 -10.86
N GLU A 72 8.06 0.99 -10.96
CA GLU A 72 8.57 -0.34 -11.33
C GLU A 72 8.08 -1.42 -10.35
N CYS A 73 8.10 -1.15 -9.05
CA CYS A 73 7.55 -2.07 -8.05
C CYS A 73 6.04 -2.29 -8.22
N ILE A 74 5.27 -1.25 -8.55
CA ILE A 74 3.83 -1.37 -8.85
C ILE A 74 3.61 -2.29 -10.06
N GLU A 75 4.39 -2.13 -11.12
CA GLU A 75 4.29 -3.01 -12.29
C GLU A 75 4.73 -4.45 -11.98
N GLN A 76 5.73 -4.65 -11.12
CA GLN A 76 6.11 -5.98 -10.64
C GLN A 76 4.99 -6.63 -9.83
N PHE A 77 4.36 -5.87 -8.94
CA PHE A 77 3.22 -6.35 -8.15
C PHE A 77 2.05 -6.77 -9.04
N ARG A 78 1.71 -5.98 -10.08
CA ARG A 78 0.65 -6.35 -11.04
C ARG A 78 0.91 -7.69 -11.75
N LYS A 79 2.18 -8.02 -12.00
CA LYS A 79 2.58 -9.29 -12.63
C LYS A 79 2.47 -10.51 -11.70
N MET A 80 2.37 -10.31 -10.39
CA MET A 80 2.17 -11.39 -9.43
C MET A 80 0.73 -11.95 -9.48
N ASP A 81 -0.18 -11.25 -10.18
CA ASP A 81 -1.61 -11.63 -10.31
C ASP A 81 -2.29 -11.86 -8.95
N GLU A 82 -1.88 -11.07 -7.96
CA GLU A 82 -2.42 -11.12 -6.60
C GLU A 82 -3.46 -10.02 -6.39
N THR A 83 -4.61 -10.39 -5.83
CA THR A 83 -5.74 -9.47 -5.64
C THR A 83 -5.88 -9.10 -4.18
N ILE A 84 -5.49 -7.88 -3.80
CA ILE A 84 -5.71 -7.35 -2.45
C ILE A 84 -7.06 -6.63 -2.41
N GLU A 85 -7.87 -6.91 -1.40
CA GLU A 85 -9.15 -6.22 -1.20
C GLU A 85 -8.96 -4.75 -0.82
N LEU A 86 -9.76 -3.87 -1.43
CA LEU A 86 -9.69 -2.42 -1.21
C LEU A 86 -10.36 -1.97 0.09
N ALA A 87 -11.53 -2.51 0.43
CA ALA A 87 -12.30 -2.04 1.59
C ALA A 87 -11.50 -2.09 2.91
N PRO A 88 -10.74 -3.16 3.22
CA PRO A 88 -9.92 -3.21 4.44
C PRO A 88 -8.80 -2.17 4.51
N ILE A 89 -8.42 -1.57 3.38
CA ILE A 89 -7.42 -0.49 3.31
C ILE A 89 -8.10 0.86 3.62
N LEU A 90 -9.35 1.06 3.17
CA LEU A 90 -10.08 2.31 3.32
C LEU A 90 -10.71 2.50 4.71
N ASP A 91 -11.07 1.43 5.40
CA ASP A 91 -11.77 1.47 6.70
C ASP A 91 -10.85 1.85 7.89
N ARG A 92 -9.64 2.38 7.64
CA ARG A 92 -8.57 2.57 8.63
C ARG A 92 -8.34 4.02 9.04
#